data_AF-A0A062UAQ2-F1
#
_entry.id   AF-A0A062UAQ2-F1
#
_cell.length_a   1.000
_cell.length_b   1.000
_cell.length_c   1.000
_cell.angle_alpha   90.00
_cell.angle_beta   90.00
_cell.angle_gamma   90.00
#
_symmetry.space_group_name_H-M   'P 1'
#
loop_
_entity.id
_entity.type
_entity.pdbx_description
1 polymer ?
#
loop_
_entity_poly.entity_id
_entity_poly.type
_entity_poly.pdbx_seq_one_letter_code
_entity_poly.pdbx_strand_id
1 'polypeptide(L)'
;MDTAVKLVDGNEISLICWREWYDGPVSGLAQWEGSDVWFRLKSDAGEESRTYELFALTPEQVAECLAWFQEKREWFETQAPQIRKIKRDIADTEEQERLIAVQGLALREWNGPEIGSHAIARFTDDHVGAGWFDAERWCPLQDEPNPT
;
A
#
# COMPACT_ATOMS: atom_id res chain seq x y z
N MET A 1 25.40 16.29 6.42
CA MET A 1 24.61 16.33 7.67
C MET A 1 23.55 15.28 7.51
N ASP A 2 23.66 14.18 8.24
CA ASP A 2 22.62 13.14 8.27
C ASP A 2 21.44 13.69 9.05
N THR A 3 20.41 14.13 8.34
CA THR A 3 19.12 14.41 8.96
C THR A 3 18.56 13.05 9.37
N ALA A 4 18.59 12.74 10.67
CA ALA A 4 17.97 11.53 11.18
C ALA A 4 16.50 11.52 10.72
N VAL A 5 16.13 10.50 9.93
CA VAL A 5 14.77 10.35 9.42
C VAL A 5 13.82 10.25 10.62
N LYS A 6 12.85 11.17 10.72
CA LYS A 6 11.87 11.24 11.81
C LYS A 6 11.07 9.94 11.86
N LEU A 7 11.04 9.26 13.01
CA LEU A 7 10.10 8.19 13.26
C LEU A 7 8.79 8.80 13.75
N VAL A 8 7.67 8.43 13.14
CA VAL A 8 6.32 8.93 13.46
C VAL A 8 5.42 7.78 13.87
N ASP A 9 4.41 8.08 14.68
CA ASP A 9 3.39 7.11 15.06
C ASP A 9 2.55 6.77 13.83
N GLY A 10 2.37 5.48 13.54
CA GLY A 10 1.56 5.05 12.41
C GLY A 10 0.11 5.55 12.53
N ASN A 11 -0.42 5.78 13.73
CA ASN A 11 -1.77 6.35 13.93
C ASN A 11 -1.93 7.76 13.33
N GLU A 12 -0.85 8.47 13.02
CA GLU A 12 -0.87 9.77 12.33
C GLU A 12 -1.05 9.66 10.81
N ILE A 13 -0.99 8.45 10.26
CA ILE A 13 -1.06 8.17 8.82
C ILE A 13 -2.48 7.72 8.45
N SER A 14 -3.11 8.44 7.54
CA SER A 14 -4.42 8.07 6.99
C SER A 14 -4.25 7.49 5.60
N LEU A 15 -4.51 6.19 5.42
CA LEU A 15 -4.40 5.54 4.11
C LEU A 15 -5.47 6.08 3.14
N ILE A 16 -5.06 6.41 1.92
CA ILE A 16 -5.96 6.83 0.84
C ILE A 16 -6.16 5.67 -0.12
N CYS A 17 -5.10 5.25 -0.81
CA CYS A 17 -5.10 4.05 -1.67
C CYS A 17 -3.80 3.28 -1.47
N TRP A 18 -3.84 1.96 -1.50
CA TRP A 18 -2.65 1.14 -1.27
C TRP A 18 -2.70 -0.14 -2.12
N ARG A 19 -1.51 -0.68 -2.43
CA ARG A 19 -1.32 -1.95 -3.15
C ARG A 19 -0.75 -3.00 -2.19
N GLU A 20 -1.28 -4.21 -2.32
CA GLU A 20 -1.14 -5.27 -1.32
C GLU A 20 0.25 -5.90 -1.20
N TRP A 21 0.43 -6.49 -0.01
CA TRP A 21 1.60 -7.14 0.59
C TRP A 21 2.04 -8.44 -0.12
N TYR A 22 1.16 -9.04 -0.91
CA TYR A 22 1.30 -10.45 -1.29
C TYR A 22 2.17 -10.71 -2.52
N ASP A 23 2.34 -9.72 -3.41
CA ASP A 23 3.25 -9.77 -4.57
C ASP A 23 4.38 -8.73 -4.45
N GLY A 24 4.52 -8.08 -3.29
CA GLY A 24 5.57 -7.12 -3.06
C GLY A 24 5.41 -6.27 -1.80
N PRO A 25 6.40 -5.42 -1.50
CA PRO A 25 6.36 -4.49 -0.38
C PRO A 25 5.10 -3.62 -0.44
N VAL A 26 4.31 -3.61 0.66
CA VAL A 26 3.13 -2.75 0.75
C VAL A 26 3.55 -1.29 0.52
N SER A 27 2.82 -0.63 -0.37
CA SER A 27 3.04 0.77 -0.71
C SER A 27 1.74 1.42 -1.12
N GLY A 28 1.67 2.73 -1.02
CA GLY A 28 0.44 3.44 -1.34
C GLY A 28 0.49 4.93 -1.07
N LEU A 29 -0.59 5.57 -1.47
CA LEU A 29 -0.92 6.96 -1.18
C LEU A 29 -1.58 7.04 0.21
N ALA A 30 -1.10 7.95 1.04
CA ALA A 30 -1.62 8.24 2.36
C ALA A 30 -1.56 9.74 2.64
N GLN A 31 -2.19 10.16 3.73
CA GLN A 31 -2.13 11.51 4.25
C GLN A 31 -1.39 11.53 5.60
N TRP A 32 -0.49 12.50 5.78
CA TRP A 32 0.23 12.74 7.02
C TRP A 32 0.44 14.25 7.23
N GLU A 33 0.15 14.75 8.44
CA GLU A 33 0.24 16.19 8.76
C GLU A 33 -0.46 17.10 7.71
N GLY A 34 -1.58 16.63 7.15
CA GLY A 34 -2.36 17.35 6.13
C GLY A 34 -1.76 17.33 4.71
N SER A 35 -0.67 16.60 4.49
CA SER A 35 0.00 16.47 3.19
C SER A 35 -0.17 15.07 2.60
N ASP A 36 -0.26 15.00 1.27
CA ASP A 36 -0.25 13.73 0.54
C ASP A 36 1.18 13.16 0.48
N VAL A 37 1.30 11.90 0.88
CA VAL A 37 2.57 11.18 0.95
C VAL A 37 2.45 9.82 0.29
N TRP A 38 3.55 9.36 -0.28
CA TRP A 38 3.71 7.97 -0.68
C TRP A 38 4.43 7.22 0.44
N PHE A 39 3.86 6.11 0.89
CA PHE A 39 4.54 5.20 1.78
C PHE A 39 5.05 3.98 1.01
N ARG A 40 6.23 3.49 1.39
CA ARG A 40 6.81 2.26 0.84
C ARG A 40 7.50 1.47 1.93
N LEU A 41 7.23 0.17 1.98
CA LEU A 41 7.94 -0.75 2.86
C LEU A 41 9.43 -0.73 2.55
N LYS A 42 10.25 -0.50 3.57
CA LYS A 42 11.71 -0.42 3.46
C LYS A 42 12.37 -1.75 3.76
N SER A 43 11.90 -2.45 4.79
CA SER A 43 12.46 -3.72 5.27
C SER A 43 11.34 -4.56 5.88
N ASP A 44 11.38 -5.84 5.56
CA ASP A 44 10.53 -6.91 6.07
C ASP A 44 11.36 -8.10 6.60
N ALA A 45 12.66 -7.90 6.82
CA ALA A 45 13.68 -8.94 7.02
C ALA A 45 13.57 -9.70 8.36
N GLY A 46 12.43 -10.35 8.60
CA GLY A 46 12.17 -11.17 9.79
C GLY A 46 12.01 -10.36 11.08
N GLU A 47 11.85 -9.04 11.00
CA GLU A 47 11.59 -8.18 12.15
C GLU A 47 10.15 -8.38 12.64
N GLU A 48 9.95 -8.27 13.95
CA GLU A 48 8.61 -8.29 14.57
C GLU A 48 7.73 -7.13 14.05
N SER A 49 8.39 -6.08 13.55
CA SER A 49 7.84 -4.81 13.10
C SER A 49 8.26 -4.50 11.66
N ARG A 50 7.36 -4.06 10.79
CA ARG A 50 7.71 -3.54 9.46
C ARG A 50 7.98 -2.05 9.51
N THR A 51 9.06 -1.63 8.87
CA THR A 51 9.38 -0.20 8.72
C THR A 51 8.98 0.31 7.34
N TYR A 52 8.22 1.39 7.32
CA TYR A 52 7.80 2.10 6.12
C TYR A 52 8.48 3.45 6.01
N GLU A 53 8.88 3.84 4.80
CA GLU A 53 9.38 5.19 4.50
C GLU A 53 8.28 6.04 3.88
N LEU A 54 8.20 7.31 4.30
CA LEU A 54 7.29 8.32 3.77
C LEU A 54 8.03 9.25 2.83
N PHE A 55 7.41 9.57 1.70
CA PHE A 55 7.92 10.48 0.69
C PHE A 55 6.88 11.55 0.40
N ALA A 56 7.30 12.81 0.41
CA ALA A 56 6.44 13.91 -0.03
C ALA A 56 6.15 13.75 -1.52
N LEU A 57 4.88 13.96 -1.90
CA LEU A 57 4.46 13.95 -3.30
C LEU A 57 4.21 15.37 -3.81
N THR A 58 4.51 15.59 -5.08
CA THR A 58 4.01 16.75 -5.81
C THR A 58 2.55 16.51 -6.21
N PRO A 59 1.77 17.57 -6.48
CA PRO A 59 0.39 17.43 -6.96
C PRO A 59 0.26 16.55 -8.21
N GLU A 60 1.23 16.60 -9.12
CA GLU A 60 1.27 15.78 -10.33
C GLU A 60 1.44 14.30 -10.00
N GLN A 61 2.33 13.97 -9.05
CA GLN A 61 2.51 12.59 -8.59
C GLN A 61 1.27 12.07 -7.88
N VAL A 62 0.59 12.90 -7.08
CA VAL A 62 -0.69 12.54 -6.46
C VAL A 62 -1.73 12.23 -7.53
N ALA A 63 -1.85 13.08 -8.56
CA ALA A 63 -2.79 12.88 -9.65
C ALA A 63 -2.48 11.59 -10.44
N GLU A 64 -1.20 11.29 -10.71
CA GLU A 64 -0.78 10.03 -11.34
C GLU A 64 -1.22 8.82 -10.50
N CYS A 65 -0.96 8.85 -9.19
CA CYS A 65 -1.35 7.77 -8.29
C CYS A 65 -2.85 7.51 -8.34
N LEU A 66 -3.65 8.56 -8.16
CA LEU A 66 -5.11 8.46 -8.16
C LEU A 66 -5.64 7.97 -9.51
N ALA A 67 -5.09 8.45 -10.62
CA ALA A 67 -5.48 8.03 -11.96
C ALA A 67 -5.21 6.53 -12.18
N TRP A 68 -4.04 6.03 -11.74
CA TRP A 68 -3.70 4.62 -11.86
C TRP A 68 -4.61 3.74 -10.98
N PHE A 69 -4.83 4.11 -9.72
CA PHE A 69 -5.74 3.36 -8.84
C PHE A 69 -7.16 3.33 -9.41
N GLN A 70 -7.64 4.45 -9.95
CA GLN A 70 -8.94 4.54 -10.59
C GLN A 70 -9.01 3.67 -11.87
N GLU A 71 -7.97 3.65 -12.70
CA GLU A 71 -7.89 2.78 -13.88
C GLU A 71 -7.93 1.29 -13.48
N LYS A 72 -7.30 0.94 -12.35
CA LYS A 72 -7.21 -0.44 -11.85
C LYS A 72 -8.31 -0.80 -10.86
N ARG A 73 -9.32 0.05 -10.73
CA ARG A 73 -10.42 -0.13 -9.78
C ARG A 73 -11.08 -1.49 -9.85
N GLU A 74 -11.55 -1.86 -11.03
CA GLU A 74 -12.23 -3.15 -11.24
C GLU A 74 -11.31 -4.32 -10.89
N TRP A 75 -10.03 -4.23 -11.25
CA TRP A 75 -9.05 -5.26 -10.93
C TRP A 75 -8.92 -5.46 -9.42
N PHE A 76 -8.78 -4.38 -8.66
CA PHE A 76 -8.64 -4.49 -7.22
C PHE A 76 -9.95 -4.88 -6.50
N GLU A 77 -11.12 -4.49 -7.02
CA GLU A 77 -12.42 -4.89 -6.45
C GLU A 77 -12.75 -6.35 -6.73
N THR A 78 -12.31 -6.90 -7.87
CA THR A 78 -12.78 -8.21 -8.35
C THR A 78 -11.70 -9.29 -8.43
N GLN A 79 -10.47 -8.94 -8.82
CA GLN A 79 -9.38 -9.89 -9.06
C GLN A 79 -8.46 -10.02 -7.84
N ALA A 80 -8.11 -8.92 -7.17
CA ALA A 80 -7.28 -8.95 -5.96
C ALA A 80 -7.84 -9.86 -4.85
N PRO A 81 -9.17 -9.87 -4.55
CA PRO A 81 -9.74 -10.80 -3.57
C PRO A 81 -9.58 -12.28 -3.98
N GLN A 82 -9.59 -12.58 -5.29
CA GLN A 82 -9.40 -13.94 -5.79
C GLN A 82 -7.96 -14.41 -5.61
N ILE A 83 -6.98 -13.54 -5.89
CA ILE A 83 -5.56 -13.81 -5.60
C ILE A 83 -5.38 -14.08 -4.11
N ARG A 84 -5.93 -13.23 -3.24
CA ARG A 84 -5.89 -13.44 -1.78
C ARG A 84 -6.45 -14.79 -1.37
N LYS A 85 -7.60 -15.17 -1.93
CA LYS A 85 -8.22 -16.47 -1.66
C LYS A 85 -7.31 -17.63 -2.10
N ILE A 86 -6.72 -17.56 -3.29
CA ILE A 86 -5.77 -18.57 -3.79
C ILE A 86 -4.59 -18.69 -2.82
N LYS A 87 -3.94 -17.58 -2.46
CA LYS A 87 -2.77 -17.59 -1.57
C LYS A 87 -3.09 -18.03 -0.15
N ARG A 88 -4.30 -17.78 0.35
CA ARG A 88 -4.76 -18.25 1.67
C ARG A 88 -5.11 -19.74 1.67
N ASP A 89 -5.83 -20.19 0.64
CA ASP A 89 -6.42 -21.53 0.63
C ASP A 89 -5.43 -22.59 0.09
N ILE A 90 -4.36 -22.17 -0.59
CA ILE A 90 -3.39 -23.06 -1.25
C ILE A 90 -2.02 -22.86 -0.61
N ALA A 91 -1.48 -23.90 0.01
CA ALA A 91 -0.20 -23.83 0.70
C ALA A 91 1.02 -23.84 -0.24
N ASP A 92 0.87 -24.44 -1.42
CA ASP A 92 1.96 -24.60 -2.39
C ASP A 92 2.14 -23.35 -3.26
N THR A 93 3.32 -22.74 -3.18
CA THR A 93 3.63 -21.48 -3.88
C THR A 93 3.63 -21.64 -5.40
N GLU A 94 4.16 -22.74 -5.93
CA GLU A 94 4.17 -22.97 -7.39
C GLU A 94 2.74 -23.11 -7.93
N GLU A 95 1.87 -23.79 -7.18
CA GLU A 95 0.46 -23.94 -7.51
C GLU A 95 -0.32 -22.62 -7.38
N GLN A 96 0.01 -21.77 -6.41
CA GLN A 96 -0.53 -20.41 -6.33
C GLN A 96 -0.21 -19.61 -7.60
N GLU A 97 1.07 -19.56 -7.99
CA GLU A 97 1.54 -18.83 -9.17
C GLU A 97 0.88 -19.35 -10.46
N ARG A 98 0.79 -20.68 -10.60
CA ARG A 98 0.11 -21.32 -11.73
C ARG A 98 -1.36 -20.90 -11.82
N LEU A 99 -2.08 -20.93 -10.70
CA LEU A 99 -3.51 -20.59 -10.67
C LEU A 99 -3.79 -19.11 -10.92
N ILE A 100 -2.94 -18.21 -10.41
CA ILE A 100 -3.01 -16.78 -10.67
C ILE A 100 -2.82 -16.51 -12.17
N ALA A 101 -1.81 -17.13 -12.79
CA ALA A 101 -1.50 -16.95 -14.20
C ALA A 101 -2.61 -17.49 -15.12
N VAL A 102 -3.09 -18.72 -14.88
CA VAL A 102 -4.12 -19.35 -15.73
C VAL A 102 -5.47 -18.62 -15.66
N GLN A 103 -5.79 -18.01 -14.51
CA GLN A 103 -7.01 -17.22 -14.35
C GLN A 103 -6.88 -15.77 -14.84
N GLY A 104 -5.72 -15.37 -15.36
CA GLY A 104 -5.48 -14.02 -15.87
C GLY A 104 -5.60 -12.94 -14.80
N LEU A 105 -5.33 -13.30 -13.54
CA LEU A 105 -5.53 -12.40 -12.39
C LEU A 105 -4.39 -11.39 -12.21
N ALA A 106 -3.26 -11.56 -12.89
CA ALA A 106 -2.09 -10.71 -12.69
C ALA A 106 -2.37 -9.23 -13.01
N LEU A 107 -1.92 -8.33 -12.13
CA LEU A 107 -1.94 -6.89 -12.38
C LEU A 107 -0.73 -6.48 -13.22
N ARG A 108 -0.93 -5.56 -14.18
CA ARG A 108 0.21 -4.90 -14.83
C ARG A 108 1.00 -4.09 -13.80
N GLU A 109 2.30 -4.35 -13.73
CA GLU A 109 3.20 -3.73 -12.77
C GLU A 109 3.29 -2.19 -12.97
N TRP A 110 3.05 -1.44 -11.90
CA TRP A 110 3.39 -0.01 -11.76
C TRP A 110 3.96 0.19 -10.36
N ASN A 111 5.21 0.64 -10.28
CA ASN A 111 5.99 0.68 -9.03
C ASN A 111 5.78 1.93 -8.17
N GLY A 112 4.67 2.63 -8.40
CA GLY A 112 4.37 3.90 -7.77
C GLY A 112 4.95 5.08 -8.56
N PRO A 113 4.76 6.31 -8.05
CA PRO A 113 5.29 7.52 -8.67
C PRO A 113 6.83 7.53 -8.64
N GLU A 114 7.45 8.23 -9.59
CA GLU A 114 8.90 8.41 -9.59
C GLU A 114 9.34 9.31 -8.43
N ILE A 115 9.97 8.72 -7.41
CA ILE A 115 10.43 9.43 -6.22
C ILE A 115 11.93 9.70 -6.33
N GLY A 116 12.29 10.94 -6.65
CA GLY A 116 13.68 11.41 -6.65
C GLY A 116 14.16 11.98 -5.31
N SER A 117 13.29 12.03 -4.29
CA SER A 117 13.56 12.64 -2.98
C SER A 117 13.97 11.60 -1.93
N HIS A 118 14.64 12.08 -0.88
CA HIS A 118 14.87 11.28 0.32
C HIS A 118 13.56 11.12 1.12
N ALA A 119 13.46 10.01 1.87
CA ALA A 119 12.36 9.80 2.80
C ALA A 119 12.30 10.94 3.83
N ILE A 120 11.12 11.52 4.01
CA ILE A 120 10.88 12.63 4.96
C ILE A 120 10.63 12.13 6.38
N ALA A 121 10.13 10.89 6.50
CA ALA A 121 9.83 10.23 7.76
C ALA A 121 9.76 8.71 7.58
N ARG A 122 9.64 7.99 8.70
CA ARG A 122 9.36 6.56 8.77
C ARG A 122 8.28 6.29 9.80
N PHE A 123 7.55 5.20 9.63
CA PHE A 123 6.67 4.66 10.66
C PHE A 123 6.82 3.14 10.74
N THR A 124 6.46 2.55 11.88
CA THR A 124 6.33 1.10 12.04
C THR A 124 4.88 0.70 12.20
N ASP A 125 4.55 -0.56 11.89
CA ASP A 125 3.20 -1.12 12.06
C ASP A 125 2.90 -1.61 13.50
N ASP A 126 3.87 -1.49 14.42
CA ASP A 126 3.75 -1.93 15.82
C ASP A 126 2.58 -1.32 16.60
N HIS A 127 2.20 -0.09 16.26
CA HIS A 127 1.18 0.69 16.97
C HIS A 127 -0.13 0.79 16.22
N VAL A 128 -0.19 0.06 15.11
CA VAL A 128 -1.11 0.35 14.03
C VAL A 128 -2.24 -0.69 13.96
N GLY A 129 -2.10 -1.76 14.74
CA GLY A 129 -3.06 -2.85 14.85
C GLY A 129 -3.06 -3.70 13.58
N ALA A 130 -3.24 -5.02 13.75
CA ALA A 130 -3.32 -5.96 12.62
C ALA A 130 -4.35 -5.54 11.55
N GLY A 131 -5.35 -4.73 11.94
CA GLY A 131 -6.45 -4.19 11.13
C GLY A 131 -6.10 -3.21 10.01
N TRP A 132 -4.88 -2.65 9.96
CA TRP A 132 -4.61 -1.47 9.15
C TRP A 132 -4.55 -1.72 7.64
N PHE A 133 -4.00 -2.87 7.26
CA PHE A 133 -4.09 -3.41 5.89
C PHE A 133 -5.20 -4.47 5.77
N ASP A 134 -5.89 -4.78 6.87
CA ASP A 134 -6.90 -5.85 6.99
C ASP A 134 -8.30 -5.38 6.59
N ALA A 135 -8.47 -4.13 6.17
CA ALA A 135 -9.62 -3.76 5.39
C ALA A 135 -9.49 -4.48 4.04
N GLU A 136 -10.44 -5.36 3.72
CA GLU A 136 -10.57 -6.05 2.43
C GLU A 136 -10.64 -5.10 1.20
N ARG A 137 -10.49 -3.80 1.43
CA ARG A 137 -10.64 -2.67 0.54
C ARG A 137 -9.28 -2.09 0.15
N TRP A 138 -8.96 -2.20 -1.12
CA TRP A 138 -8.04 -1.30 -1.77
C TRP A 138 -8.72 0.07 -1.87
N CYS A 139 -8.00 1.13 -1.57
CA CYS A 139 -8.51 2.49 -1.62
C CYS A 139 -9.89 2.69 -0.95
N PRO A 140 -9.95 2.83 0.39
CA PRO A 140 -11.10 3.43 1.04
C PRO A 140 -11.15 4.91 0.63
N LEU A 141 -11.52 5.22 -0.62
CA LEU A 141 -12.17 6.48 -0.91
C LEU A 141 -13.29 6.55 0.11
N GLN A 142 -13.13 7.46 1.06
CA GLN A 142 -13.98 7.61 2.23
C GLN A 142 -15.43 7.42 1.78
N ASP A 143 -16.03 6.28 2.18
CA ASP A 143 -17.47 6.10 2.11
C ASP A 143 -18.05 7.15 3.08
N GLU A 144 -18.23 8.35 2.54
CA GLU A 144 -18.80 9.56 3.11
C GLU A 144 -18.16 10.11 4.40
N PRO A 145 -18.03 11.45 4.54
CA PRO A 145 -17.90 12.02 5.87
C PRO A 145 -19.15 11.61 6.66
N ASN A 146 -18.94 11.13 7.90
CA ASN A 146 -20.03 10.93 8.85
C ASN A 146 -21.03 12.10 8.75
N PRO A 147 -22.32 11.85 8.48
CA PRO A 147 -23.30 12.92 8.55
C PRO A 147 -23.28 13.45 9.99
N THR A 148 -23.08 14.77 10.08
CA THR A 148 -23.12 15.62 11.29
C THR A 148 -24.18 15.23 12.29
#